data_AF-X0QDU1-F1
#
_entry.id   AF-X0QDU1-F1
#
_cell.length_a   1.000
_cell.length_b   1.000
_cell.length_c   1.000
_cell.angle_alpha   90.00
_cell.angle_beta   90.00
_cell.angle_gamma   90.00
#
_symmetry.space_group_name_H-M   'P 1'
#
loop_
_entity.id
_entity.type
_entity.pdbx_description
1 polymer ?
#
loop_
_entity_poly.entity_id
_entity_poly.type
_entity_poly.pdbx_seq_one_letter_code
_entity_poly.pdbx_strand_id
1 'polypeptide(L)'
;MKCIQKGLLLMIGLAGILILAVISTNHFGNRQPQHATVTKPVSKKNRLVPLTLTDFNRHPKLAYGGIIYYAVKHGKIQRWQEVSDFNLGWQIEVHRTQMGKRYFVWPDNHIKNAEKRLEPNWFAFKSRNRVVYHSFVVHSFRKNLTQTTTRSHIVKQINADGAETKVREMVERMAVITDN
;
A
#
# COMPACT_ATOMS: atom_id res chain seq x y z
N MET A 1 -49.32 -4.58 -4.29
CA MET A 1 -49.91 -5.83 -4.81
C MET A 1 -49.41 -6.06 -6.23
N LYS A 2 -49.22 -7.35 -6.58
CA LYS A 2 -48.72 -7.97 -7.83
C LYS A 2 -49.15 -7.22 -9.12
N CYS A 3 -48.41 -7.23 -10.23
CA CYS A 3 -48.14 -8.44 -10.99
C CYS A 3 -47.11 -8.22 -12.12
N ILE A 4 -46.20 -9.18 -12.27
CA ILE A 4 -45.33 -9.39 -13.43
C ILE A 4 -46.14 -10.16 -14.48
N GLN A 5 -46.14 -9.71 -15.73
CA GLN A 5 -46.77 -10.43 -16.84
C GLN A 5 -45.69 -10.93 -17.81
N LYS A 6 -45.62 -12.26 -17.93
CA LYS A 6 -44.80 -13.01 -18.90
C LYS A 6 -45.57 -13.17 -20.22
N GLY A 7 -44.83 -13.31 -21.31
CA GLY A 7 -45.25 -13.86 -22.61
C GLY A 7 -44.27 -13.37 -23.69
N LEU A 8 -43.90 -14.08 -24.76
CA LEU A 8 -44.18 -15.41 -25.34
C LEU A 8 -43.25 -15.43 -26.59
N LEU A 9 -42.21 -16.27 -26.69
CA LEU A 9 -42.10 -17.54 -27.45
C LEU A 9 -42.46 -17.51 -28.96
N LEU A 10 -41.73 -18.35 -29.74
CA LEU A 10 -41.85 -18.80 -31.16
C LEU A 10 -40.74 -18.27 -32.12
N MET A 11 -40.00 -19.00 -32.99
CA MET A 11 -39.88 -20.41 -33.47
C MET A 11 -38.53 -20.55 -34.25
N ILE A 12 -37.70 -21.60 -34.07
CA ILE A 12 -37.55 -22.91 -34.80
C ILE A 12 -37.10 -22.88 -36.28
N GLY A 13 -36.02 -23.64 -36.56
CA GLY A 13 -35.72 -24.41 -37.80
C GLY A 13 -34.46 -25.26 -37.60
N LEU A 14 -34.51 -26.57 -37.25
CA LEU A 14 -34.58 -27.79 -38.11
C LEU A 14 -33.51 -27.84 -39.24
N ALA A 15 -32.81 -28.92 -39.62
CA ALA A 15 -32.39 -30.22 -39.07
C ALA A 15 -31.65 -30.97 -40.23
N GLY A 16 -30.86 -32.01 -39.90
CA GLY A 16 -30.33 -33.05 -40.82
C GLY A 16 -28.80 -33.12 -40.80
N ILE A 17 -28.08 -34.05 -40.14
CA ILE A 17 -28.04 -35.54 -40.05
C ILE A 17 -27.60 -36.25 -41.35
N LEU A 18 -26.37 -36.81 -41.38
CA LEU A 18 -26.03 -38.28 -41.44
C LEU A 18 -24.50 -38.49 -41.62
N ILE A 19 -23.77 -39.01 -40.62
CA ILE A 19 -23.23 -40.40 -40.41
C ILE A 19 -22.18 -40.89 -41.43
N LEU A 20 -20.98 -41.26 -40.92
CA LEU A 20 -20.29 -42.50 -41.27
C LEU A 20 -19.41 -42.98 -40.09
N ALA A 21 -19.65 -44.22 -39.68
CA ALA A 21 -18.93 -44.94 -38.64
C ALA A 21 -17.77 -45.74 -39.25
N VAL A 22 -16.64 -45.82 -38.54
CA VAL A 22 -15.66 -46.91 -38.71
C VAL A 22 -15.31 -47.42 -37.32
N ILE A 23 -15.71 -48.67 -37.06
CA ILE A 23 -15.33 -49.45 -35.90
C ILE A 23 -13.98 -50.11 -36.23
N SER A 24 -12.98 -49.93 -35.37
CA SER A 24 -11.82 -50.82 -35.32
C SER A 24 -11.65 -51.31 -33.90
N THR A 25 -11.98 -52.58 -33.69
CA THR A 25 -11.70 -53.34 -32.47
C THR A 25 -10.21 -53.58 -32.32
N ASN A 26 -9.66 -53.37 -31.13
CA ASN A 26 -8.47 -54.10 -30.67
C ASN A 26 -8.60 -54.37 -29.17
N HIS A 27 -8.53 -55.66 -28.84
CA HIS A 27 -8.58 -56.22 -27.50
C HIS A 27 -7.26 -55.97 -26.71
N PHE A 28 -7.39 -56.15 -25.38
CA PHE A 28 -6.35 -56.41 -24.37
C PHE A 28 -5.71 -55.22 -23.66
N GLY A 29 -5.95 -55.16 -22.34
CA GLY A 29 -5.18 -54.34 -21.41
C GLY A 29 -5.97 -53.89 -20.19
N ASN A 30 -6.32 -54.83 -19.30
CA ASN A 30 -6.80 -54.48 -17.96
C ASN A 30 -5.65 -53.79 -17.20
N ARG A 31 -5.66 -52.45 -17.14
CA ARG A 31 -4.77 -51.67 -16.27
C ARG A 31 -5.62 -50.70 -15.47
N GLN A 32 -5.72 -50.98 -14.18
CA GLN A 32 -6.24 -50.08 -13.15
C GLN A 32 -5.64 -48.67 -13.33
N PRO A 33 -6.44 -47.59 -13.30
CA PRO A 33 -5.90 -46.25 -13.23
C PRO A 33 -5.28 -46.05 -11.84
N GLN A 34 -3.95 -46.05 -11.79
CA GLN A 34 -3.19 -45.58 -10.63
C GLN A 34 -3.43 -44.08 -10.50
N HIS A 35 -4.21 -43.66 -9.50
CA HIS A 35 -4.37 -42.25 -9.17
C HIS A 35 -3.00 -41.69 -8.79
N ALA A 36 -2.41 -40.91 -9.69
CA ALA A 36 -1.24 -40.10 -9.36
C ALA A 36 -1.68 -39.02 -8.35
N THR A 37 -1.26 -39.17 -7.09
CA THR A 37 -1.41 -38.12 -6.09
C THR A 37 -0.52 -36.95 -6.51
N VAL A 38 -1.11 -35.96 -7.18
CA VAL A 38 -0.45 -34.68 -7.45
C VAL A 38 -0.33 -33.94 -6.13
N THR A 39 0.78 -34.15 -5.43
CA THR A 39 1.16 -33.33 -4.28
C THR A 39 1.41 -31.93 -4.80
N LYS A 40 0.40 -31.06 -4.72
CA LYS A 40 0.57 -29.63 -5.02
C LYS A 40 1.72 -29.12 -4.13
N PRO A 41 2.74 -28.46 -4.69
CA PRO A 41 3.78 -27.86 -3.87
C PRO A 41 3.10 -26.87 -2.93
N VAL A 42 3.21 -27.12 -1.62
CA VAL A 42 2.78 -26.16 -0.60
C VAL A 42 3.66 -24.94 -0.80
N SER A 43 3.09 -23.91 -1.41
CA SER A 43 3.72 -22.60 -1.54
C SER A 43 4.18 -22.17 -0.15
N LYS A 44 5.51 -22.16 0.08
CA LYS A 44 6.08 -21.62 1.32
C LYS A 44 5.54 -20.20 1.46
N LYS A 45 4.63 -20.00 2.41
CA LYS A 45 4.10 -18.67 2.74
C LYS A 45 5.31 -17.88 3.22
N ASN A 46 5.82 -16.96 2.39
CA ASN A 46 6.94 -16.10 2.78
C ASN A 46 6.57 -15.44 4.11
N ARG A 47 7.31 -15.76 5.16
CA ARG A 47 7.09 -15.19 6.48
C ARG A 47 7.44 -13.71 6.37
N LEU A 48 6.43 -12.84 6.52
CA LEU A 48 6.62 -11.40 6.60
C LEU A 48 7.67 -11.12 7.70
N VAL A 49 8.76 -10.46 7.33
CA VAL A 49 9.83 -10.08 8.25
C VAL A 49 9.43 -8.78 8.94
N PRO A 50 9.17 -8.81 10.27
CA PRO A 50 8.73 -7.62 10.99
C PRO A 50 9.74 -6.48 10.88
N LEU A 51 9.26 -5.24 10.86
CA LEU A 51 10.13 -4.07 10.96
C LEU A 51 10.68 -3.95 12.37
N THR A 52 11.92 -3.49 12.50
CA THR A 52 12.55 -3.23 13.79
C THR A 52 12.93 -1.76 13.93
N LEU A 53 13.10 -1.31 15.18
CA LEU A 53 13.65 0.02 15.44
C LEU A 53 15.07 0.17 14.86
N THR A 54 15.84 -0.91 14.82
CA THR A 54 17.16 -0.95 14.19
C THR A 54 17.07 -0.67 12.69
N ASP A 55 16.10 -1.26 11.99
CA ASP A 55 15.88 -0.99 10.56
C ASP A 55 15.60 0.50 10.34
N PHE A 56 14.72 1.07 11.16
CA PHE A 56 14.42 2.51 11.11
C PHE A 56 15.69 3.35 11.34
N ASN A 57 16.53 2.96 12.31
CA ASN A 57 17.77 3.69 12.63
C ASN A 57 18.81 3.64 11.50
N ARG A 58 18.90 2.52 10.79
CA ARG A 58 19.89 2.30 9.73
C ARG A 58 19.43 2.80 8.36
N HIS A 59 18.12 2.83 8.11
CA HIS A 59 17.55 3.14 6.81
C HIS A 59 16.59 4.35 6.91
N PRO A 60 17.07 5.58 6.70
CA PRO A 60 16.27 6.78 6.86
C PRO A 60 14.98 6.81 6.02
N LYS A 61 15.04 6.41 4.74
CA LYS A 61 13.84 6.35 3.88
C LYS A 61 12.78 5.37 4.43
N LEU A 62 13.20 4.24 4.99
CA LEU A 62 12.29 3.30 5.64
C LEU A 62 11.61 3.94 6.86
N ALA A 63 12.38 4.68 7.67
CA ALA A 63 11.81 5.43 8.78
C ALA A 63 10.82 6.50 8.29
N TYR A 64 11.13 7.22 7.22
CA TYR A 64 10.23 8.23 6.65
C TYR A 64 8.93 7.59 6.14
N GLY A 65 9.03 6.48 5.41
CA GLY A 65 7.87 5.72 4.94
C GLY A 65 6.98 5.26 6.09
N GLY A 66 7.58 4.73 7.15
CA GLY A 66 6.83 4.32 8.34
C GLY A 66 6.17 5.48 9.10
N ILE A 67 6.85 6.63 9.19
CA ILE A 67 6.31 7.85 9.78
C ILE A 67 5.11 8.37 8.98
N ILE A 68 5.22 8.41 7.64
CA ILE A 68 4.12 8.81 6.76
C ILE A 68 2.94 7.84 6.88
N TYR A 69 3.20 6.53 6.79
CA TYR A 69 2.18 5.50 6.93
C TYR A 69 1.41 5.66 8.25
N TYR A 70 2.13 5.82 9.36
CA TYR A 70 1.51 6.02 10.67
C TYR A 70 0.68 7.31 10.71
N ALA A 71 1.18 8.42 10.16
CA ALA A 71 0.46 9.67 10.15
C ALA A 71 -0.84 9.59 9.33
N VAL A 72 -0.80 8.91 8.18
CA VAL A 72 -1.97 8.70 7.31
C VAL A 72 -2.99 7.76 7.95
N LYS A 73 -2.55 6.66 8.58
CA LYS A 73 -3.47 5.62 9.07
C LYS A 73 -3.93 5.82 10.52
N HIS A 74 -3.07 6.39 11.36
CA HIS A 74 -3.24 6.48 12.81
C HIS A 74 -3.04 7.90 13.38
N GLY A 75 -2.68 8.86 12.52
CA GLY A 75 -2.57 10.26 12.90
C GLY A 75 -3.92 10.87 13.25
N LYS A 76 -3.92 11.82 14.19
CA LYS A 76 -5.11 12.59 14.59
C LYS A 76 -5.26 13.89 13.80
N ILE A 77 -4.23 14.29 13.07
CA ILE A 77 -4.22 15.51 12.26
C ILE A 77 -4.74 15.16 10.88
N GLN A 78 -6.00 15.53 10.59
CA GLN A 78 -6.69 15.19 9.32
C GLN A 78 -5.92 15.61 8.07
N ARG A 79 -5.15 16.71 8.13
CA ARG A 79 -4.38 17.21 6.99
C ARG A 79 -3.37 16.18 6.44
N TRP A 80 -2.92 15.22 7.24
CA TRP A 80 -2.06 14.14 6.76
C TRP A 80 -2.73 13.24 5.72
N GLN A 81 -4.05 13.31 5.53
CA GLN A 81 -4.73 12.66 4.41
C GLN A 81 -4.35 13.25 3.04
N GLU A 82 -3.80 14.46 2.98
CA GLU A 82 -3.28 15.05 1.73
C GLU A 82 -2.18 14.18 1.11
N VAL A 83 -1.42 13.44 1.93
CA VAL A 83 -0.31 12.57 1.48
C VAL A 83 -0.68 11.09 1.48
N SER A 84 -1.98 10.77 1.37
CA SER A 84 -2.50 9.40 1.45
C SER A 84 -2.48 8.62 0.13
N ASP A 85 -2.13 9.25 -0.99
CA ASP A 85 -1.98 8.55 -2.28
C ASP A 85 -0.64 7.78 -2.33
N PHE A 86 -0.70 6.48 -2.06
CA PHE A 86 0.48 5.62 -2.07
C PHE A 86 1.02 5.32 -3.48
N ASN A 87 0.31 5.68 -4.54
CA ASN A 87 0.73 5.47 -5.93
C ASN A 87 1.57 6.64 -6.45
N LEU A 88 1.16 7.88 -6.14
CA LEU A 88 1.94 9.08 -6.45
C LEU A 88 3.24 9.14 -5.63
N GLY A 89 3.25 8.54 -4.44
CA GLY A 89 4.42 8.51 -3.60
C GLY A 89 4.68 9.84 -2.90
N TRP A 90 5.94 10.09 -2.52
CA TRP A 90 6.28 11.27 -1.72
C TRP A 90 7.60 11.87 -2.11
N GLN A 91 7.67 13.20 -2.10
CA GLN A 91 8.93 13.93 -2.04
C GLN A 91 9.17 14.44 -0.62
N ILE A 92 10.26 14.00 -0.01
CA ILE A 92 10.74 14.50 1.28
C ILE A 92 11.75 15.61 1.03
N GLU A 93 11.50 16.78 1.61
CA GLU A 93 12.49 17.87 1.60
C GLU A 93 13.05 18.06 3.00
N VAL A 94 14.37 18.02 3.10
CA VAL A 94 15.08 18.11 4.37
C VAL A 94 15.61 19.53 4.57
N HIS A 95 14.90 20.30 5.40
CA HIS A 95 15.21 21.68 5.73
C HIS A 95 15.99 21.73 7.06
N ARG A 96 17.21 22.29 7.06
CA ARG A 96 17.97 22.54 8.30
C ARG A 96 17.56 23.88 8.91
N THR A 97 17.19 23.88 10.18
CA THR A 97 16.87 25.09 10.94
C THR A 97 17.69 25.15 12.22
N GLN A 98 17.71 26.30 12.88
CA GLN A 98 18.33 26.45 14.21
C GLN A 98 17.76 25.46 15.25
N MET A 99 16.51 25.04 15.09
CA MET A 99 15.84 24.08 15.99
C MET A 99 15.96 22.61 15.54
N GLY A 100 16.83 22.32 14.57
CA GLY A 100 17.03 21.01 13.98
C GLY A 100 16.42 20.86 12.59
N LYS A 101 16.38 19.61 12.10
CA LYS A 101 15.87 19.28 10.76
C LYS A 101 14.35 19.18 10.74
N ARG A 102 13.73 19.73 9.71
CA ARG A 102 12.33 19.50 9.34
C ARG A 102 12.28 18.66 8.06
N TYR A 103 11.37 17.70 8.03
CA TYR A 103 11.18 16.79 6.90
C TYR A 103 9.81 17.08 6.30
N PHE A 104 9.78 17.90 5.27
CA PHE A 104 8.57 18.34 4.58
C PHE A 104 8.10 17.21 3.67
N VAL A 105 6.80 16.88 3.72
CA VAL A 105 6.22 15.73 3.03
C VAL A 105 5.25 16.21 1.97
N TRP A 106 5.66 16.12 0.71
CA TRP A 106 4.79 16.40 -0.43
C TRP A 106 4.11 15.13 -0.95
N PRO A 107 2.88 15.24 -1.50
CA PRO A 107 2.03 14.10 -1.85
C PRO A 107 2.34 13.45 -3.21
N ASP A 108 3.45 13.81 -3.84
CA ASP A 108 3.90 13.28 -5.14
C ASP A 108 5.44 13.30 -5.17
N ASN A 109 6.06 12.20 -5.61
CA ASN A 109 7.52 12.07 -5.71
C ASN A 109 8.14 12.84 -6.90
N HIS A 110 7.33 13.41 -7.79
CA HIS A 110 7.74 14.22 -8.92
C HIS A 110 7.30 15.69 -8.85
N ILE A 111 6.68 16.11 -7.74
CA ILE A 111 6.14 17.46 -7.55
C ILE A 111 7.19 18.56 -7.86
N LYS A 112 6.79 19.54 -8.66
CA LYS A 112 7.63 20.66 -9.07
C LYS A 112 7.44 21.86 -8.16
N ASN A 113 8.42 22.76 -8.14
CA ASN A 113 8.38 23.96 -7.29
C ASN A 113 7.15 24.84 -7.55
N ALA A 114 6.68 24.93 -8.79
CA ALA A 114 5.49 25.71 -9.15
C ALA A 114 4.18 25.15 -8.53
N GLU A 115 4.18 23.89 -8.12
CA GLU A 115 3.03 23.21 -7.51
C GLU A 115 3.03 23.34 -5.97
N LYS A 116 4.15 23.76 -5.39
CA LYS A 116 4.35 23.92 -3.94
C LYS A 116 3.81 25.27 -3.46
N ARG A 117 2.48 25.35 -3.31
CA ARG A 117 1.77 26.61 -3.01
C ARG A 117 1.53 26.89 -1.53
N LEU A 118 1.58 25.85 -0.69
CA LEU A 118 1.36 25.94 0.76
C LEU A 118 2.40 25.12 1.49
N GLU A 119 2.74 25.50 2.73
CA GLU A 119 3.59 24.67 3.59
C GLU A 119 2.96 23.27 3.71
N PRO A 120 3.70 22.19 3.38
CA PRO A 120 3.18 20.84 3.48
C PRO A 120 3.16 20.38 4.94
N ASN A 121 2.59 19.21 5.18
CA ASN A 121 2.80 18.53 6.46
C ASN A 121 4.29 18.19 6.62
N TRP A 122 4.78 18.24 7.84
CA TRP A 122 6.18 17.89 8.11
C TRP A 122 6.34 17.18 9.44
N PHE A 123 7.44 16.47 9.59
CA PHE A 123 7.82 15.88 10.88
C PHE A 123 9.24 16.30 11.27
N ALA A 124 9.55 16.15 12.55
CA ALA A 124 10.88 16.33 13.09
C ALA A 124 11.22 15.25 14.10
N PHE A 125 12.49 14.83 14.10
CA PHE A 125 13.05 14.02 15.16
C PHE A 125 13.52 14.93 16.29
N LYS A 126 12.96 14.76 17.50
CA LYS A 126 13.44 15.48 18.70
C LYS A 126 14.48 14.67 19.47
N SER A 127 14.50 13.36 19.26
CA SER A 127 15.55 12.45 19.76
C SER A 127 15.61 11.22 18.85
N ARG A 128 16.48 10.27 19.15
CA ARG A 128 16.55 8.99 18.41
C ARG A 128 15.21 8.25 18.36
N ASN A 129 14.34 8.43 19.36
CA ASN A 129 13.06 7.72 19.43
C ASN A 129 11.83 8.64 19.32
N ARG A 130 11.94 9.96 19.49
CA ARG A 130 10.78 10.87 19.52
C ARG A 130 10.54 11.54 18.16
N VAL A 131 9.32 11.39 17.63
CA VAL A 131 8.84 12.00 16.38
C VAL A 131 7.73 12.99 16.71
N VAL A 132 7.82 14.19 16.15
CA VAL A 132 6.77 15.21 16.24
C VAL A 132 6.28 15.52 14.84
N TYR A 133 4.98 15.34 14.62
CA TYR A 133 4.26 15.75 13.43
C TYR A 133 3.80 17.19 13.57
N HIS A 134 3.83 17.92 12.46
CA HIS A 134 3.41 19.29 12.36
C HIS A 134 2.55 19.46 11.10
N SER A 135 1.48 20.23 11.21
CA SER A 135 0.60 20.61 10.10
C SER A 135 0.27 22.09 10.22
N PHE A 136 0.50 22.83 9.16
CA PHE A 136 0.10 24.23 9.06
C PHE A 136 -1.43 24.35 9.06
N VAL A 137 -1.97 25.38 9.70
CA VAL A 137 -3.41 25.67 9.75
C VAL A 137 -3.66 27.02 9.10
N VAL A 138 -4.31 27.02 7.94
CA VAL A 138 -4.54 28.21 7.11
C VAL A 138 -5.43 29.28 7.75
N HIS A 139 -6.22 28.92 8.77
CA HIS A 139 -7.14 29.85 9.46
C HIS A 139 -6.83 30.06 10.96
N SER A 140 -5.77 29.44 11.49
CA SER A 140 -5.31 29.77 12.83
C SER A 140 -4.24 30.85 12.68
N PHE A 141 -4.25 31.84 13.57
CA PHE A 141 -3.21 32.86 13.65
C PHE A 141 -1.89 32.23 14.14
N ARG A 142 -1.27 31.41 13.29
CA ARG A 142 0.08 30.83 13.38
C ARG A 142 0.30 29.62 14.31
N LYS A 143 -0.74 28.90 14.75
CA LYS A 143 -0.52 27.65 15.51
C LYS A 143 -0.61 26.44 14.60
N ASN A 144 0.54 25.81 14.35
CA ASN A 144 0.58 24.48 13.74
C ASN A 144 -0.08 23.47 14.67
N LEU A 145 -0.90 22.56 14.11
CA LEU A 145 -1.31 21.36 14.83
C LEU A 145 -0.09 20.48 15.02
N THR A 146 0.06 19.93 16.22
CA THR A 146 1.18 19.04 16.54
C THR A 146 0.69 17.75 17.18
N GLN A 147 1.38 16.66 16.85
CA GLN A 147 1.18 15.36 17.46
C GLN A 147 2.55 14.74 17.71
N THR A 148 2.75 14.15 18.89
CA THR A 148 3.99 13.47 19.23
C THR A 148 3.75 11.97 19.36
N THR A 149 4.72 11.17 18.90
CA THR A 149 4.77 9.71 19.13
C THR A 149 6.23 9.27 19.21
N THR A 150 6.47 7.96 19.30
CA THR A 150 7.80 7.38 19.23
C THR A 150 7.99 6.48 18.01
N ARG A 151 9.23 6.33 17.55
CA ARG A 151 9.57 5.40 16.47
C ARG A 151 9.29 3.97 16.87
N SER A 152 9.53 3.61 18.13
CA SER A 152 9.16 2.29 18.65
C SER A 152 7.65 2.04 18.56
N HIS A 153 6.82 3.04 18.87
CA HIS A 153 5.36 2.92 18.72
C HIS A 153 4.96 2.81 17.25
N ILE A 154 5.53 3.63 16.37
CA ILE A 154 5.29 3.56 14.91
C ILE A 154 5.61 2.16 14.38
N VAL A 155 6.79 1.62 14.69
CA VAL A 155 7.19 0.27 14.26
C VAL A 155 6.23 -0.79 14.79
N LYS A 156 5.88 -0.73 16.08
CA LYS A 156 4.92 -1.66 16.68
C LYS A 156 3.57 -1.62 15.95
N GLN A 157 3.07 -0.43 15.64
CA GLN A 157 1.79 -0.27 14.95
C GLN A 157 1.84 -0.80 13.52
N ILE A 158 2.91 -0.52 12.76
CA ILE A 158 3.06 -1.04 11.39
C ILE A 158 3.06 -2.57 11.36
N ASN A 159 3.78 -3.21 12.30
CA ASN A 159 3.81 -4.66 12.40
C ASN A 159 2.45 -5.21 12.85
N ALA A 160 1.74 -4.51 13.75
CA ALA A 160 0.39 -4.91 14.17
C ALA A 160 -0.62 -4.82 13.01
N ASP A 161 -0.43 -3.88 12.09
CA ASP A 161 -1.24 -3.75 10.87
C ASP A 161 -0.88 -4.78 9.78
N GLY A 162 0.24 -5.51 9.92
CA GLY A 162 0.79 -6.35 8.84
C GLY A 162 1.25 -5.55 7.61
N ALA A 163 1.67 -4.29 7.81
CA ALA A 163 1.98 -3.34 6.76
C ALA A 163 3.48 -3.25 6.41
N GLU A 164 4.29 -4.24 6.80
CA GLU A 164 5.74 -4.22 6.64
C GLU A 164 6.15 -4.14 5.17
N THR A 165 5.54 -4.99 4.32
CA THR A 165 5.78 -4.95 2.88
C THR A 165 5.38 -3.61 2.29
N LYS A 166 4.21 -3.08 2.68
CA LYS A 166 3.73 -1.79 2.19
C LYS A 166 4.71 -0.66 2.51
N VAL A 167 5.22 -0.60 3.74
CA VAL A 167 6.20 0.43 4.14
C VAL A 167 7.53 0.26 3.42
N ARG A 168 7.95 -0.96 3.09
CA ARG A 168 9.13 -1.20 2.25
C ARG A 168 8.91 -0.72 0.82
N GLU A 169 7.75 -0.98 0.22
CA GLU A 169 7.39 -0.48 -1.12
C GLU A 169 7.29 1.04 -1.18
N MET A 170 6.89 1.71 -0.08
CA MET A 170 6.87 3.18 -0.02
C MET A 170 8.27 3.80 -0.25
N VAL A 171 9.34 3.07 0.08
CA VAL A 171 10.73 3.55 -0.10
C VAL A 171 11.06 3.73 -1.57
N GLU A 172 10.52 2.90 -2.45
CA GLU A 172 10.73 2.94 -3.90
C GLU A 172 10.03 4.15 -4.53
N ARG A 173 8.88 4.54 -3.97
CA ARG A 173 8.09 5.71 -4.39
C ARG A 173 8.44 6.99 -3.63
N MET A 174 9.64 7.07 -3.07
CA MET A 174 10.07 8.22 -2.29
C MET A 174 11.27 8.91 -2.92
N ALA A 175 11.11 10.19 -3.25
CA ALA A 175 12.22 11.10 -3.53
C ALA A 175 12.66 11.78 -2.22
N VAL A 176 13.96 11.99 -2.03
CA VAL A 176 14.49 12.77 -0.90
C VAL A 176 15.41 13.83 -1.47
N ILE A 177 15.10 15.09 -1.20
CA ILE A 177 15.92 16.23 -1.53
C ILE A 177 16.35 16.95 -0.25
N THR A 178 17.54 17.52 -0.26
CA THR A 178 18.10 18.26 0.88
C THR A 178 18.48 19.64 0.38
N ASP A 179 18.16 20.67 1.15
CA ASP A 179 18.65 22.01 0.84
C ASP A 179 20.18 22.04 1.03
N ASN A 180 20.88 22.56 0.03
CA ASN A 180 22.31 22.84 0.10
C ASN A 180 22.60 23.96 1.11
#